data_AF-A0A947Y0V2-F1
#
_entry.id   AF-A0A947Y0V2-F1
#
_cell.length_a   1.000
_cell.length_b   1.000
_cell.length_c   1.000
_cell.angle_alpha   90.00
_cell.angle_beta   90.00
_cell.angle_gamma   90.00
#
_symmetry.space_group_name_H-M   'P 1'
#
loop_
_entity.id
_entity.type
_entity.pdbx_description
1 polymer ?
#
loop_
_entity_poly.entity_id
_entity_poly.type
_entity_poly.pdbx_seq_one_letter_code
_entity_poly.pdbx_strand_id
1 'polypeptide(L)'
;MSNILKSSATRLCVNPEWRLRPGEGRAILYRNSTEELIWRAVPPVMGFALSFFDGYSTLAEIGNRLGEALGDEAKARDMLGCCIKNFYRNEDDTLIEPEKVADGDWYVYDPGVILSVAGGFSGEKRLEAPISMVLMPFNQCAVDCVYCYAERKPIAKRDVMSIGRWREIIAEAAGAGISIATFSGGDPMIYPDIMALLDLLIAHDFEFVVSTKSAISAEQAKRLSEMGYGKRFFQISLDGTSDTTTEAMLRRPRYYRSAIQSIRHLLAEGIRVQTNTVCTPRNYREVPGLVEKLAQMGVSRCLVTGYGRSMYRHDDAMFLDDDMLAWLGDRVDAVKKRYADTELRFNATRLDYNEIEPEQKKLRWENRSGCSGGRSSVTICADGRVLLCEQMPHEDQYTAGNLKQQGLLEIWNSERMMQLAYPARESFEGGACFDCDAFDECMREKGYCFRDSLNAFGNAFRPAPGCPRAPKSPRFS
;
A
#
# COMPACT_ATOMS: atom_id res chain seq x y z
N MET A 1 -4.69 -24.56 23.23
CA MET A 1 -5.92 -24.82 22.45
C MET A 1 -7.11 -25.31 23.30
N SER A 2 -6.93 -26.11 24.36
CA SER A 2 -8.05 -26.75 25.08
C SER A 2 -8.84 -25.88 26.08
N ASN A 3 -8.43 -24.67 26.42
CA ASN A 3 -9.12 -23.86 27.45
C ASN A 3 -10.11 -22.82 26.91
N ILE A 4 -9.97 -22.35 25.66
CA ILE A 4 -10.88 -21.35 25.08
C ILE A 4 -12.16 -21.98 24.56
N LEU A 5 -12.07 -23.15 23.91
CA LEU A 5 -13.26 -23.94 23.55
C LEU A 5 -14.04 -24.43 24.78
N LYS A 6 -13.44 -24.41 25.99
CA LYS A 6 -14.11 -24.70 27.26
C LYS A 6 -14.82 -23.50 27.86
N SER A 7 -14.45 -22.29 27.47
CA SER A 7 -15.10 -21.06 27.88
C SER A 7 -16.19 -20.70 26.86
N SER A 8 -17.37 -21.29 27.04
CA SER A 8 -18.54 -21.06 26.17
C SER A 8 -18.99 -19.60 26.12
N ALA A 9 -18.52 -18.75 27.03
CA ALA A 9 -18.83 -17.32 27.11
C ALA A 9 -17.84 -16.42 26.36
N THR A 10 -16.76 -16.96 25.79
CA THR A 10 -15.78 -16.14 25.05
C THR A 10 -16.41 -15.55 23.79
N ARG A 11 -16.13 -14.27 23.53
CA ARG A 11 -16.48 -13.56 22.31
C ARG A 11 -15.21 -13.22 21.53
N LEU A 12 -15.29 -13.28 20.21
CA LEU A 12 -14.21 -12.92 19.31
C LEU A 12 -14.79 -12.16 18.12
N CYS A 13 -14.02 -11.20 17.59
CA CYS A 13 -14.30 -10.53 16.34
C CYS A 13 -13.11 -10.67 15.39
N VAL A 14 -13.36 -10.46 14.10
CA VAL A 14 -12.27 -10.22 13.13
C VAL A 14 -11.62 -8.89 13.48
N ASN A 15 -10.31 -8.90 13.67
CA ASN A 15 -9.52 -7.70 13.95
C ASN A 15 -9.79 -6.64 12.86
N PRO A 16 -10.11 -5.39 13.21
CA PRO A 16 -10.42 -4.32 12.25
C PRO A 16 -9.30 -3.99 11.27
N GLU A 17 -8.06 -4.38 11.58
CA GLU A 17 -6.96 -4.31 10.62
C GLU A 17 -7.13 -5.28 9.44
N TRP A 18 -8.04 -6.26 9.55
CA TRP A 18 -8.30 -7.28 8.55
C TRP A 18 -9.71 -7.16 7.98
N ARG A 19 -9.83 -7.44 6.69
CA ARG A 19 -11.08 -7.45 5.93
C ARG A 19 -11.27 -8.79 5.27
N LEU A 20 -12.52 -9.26 5.28
CA LEU A 20 -12.95 -10.47 4.60
C LEU A 20 -13.89 -10.08 3.46
N ARG A 21 -13.64 -10.58 2.25
CA ARG A 21 -14.56 -10.42 1.11
C ARG A 21 -14.64 -11.71 0.27
N PRO A 22 -15.73 -11.92 -0.48
CA PRO A 22 -15.81 -13.05 -1.42
C PRO A 22 -14.83 -12.87 -2.58
N GLY A 23 -14.44 -13.98 -3.21
CA GLY A 23 -13.68 -14.04 -4.46
C GLY A 23 -14.08 -15.30 -5.24
N GLU A 24 -13.51 -15.56 -6.42
CA GLU A 24 -13.90 -16.73 -7.21
C GLU A 24 -13.27 -18.03 -6.65
N GLY A 25 -14.09 -19.00 -6.27
CA GLY A 25 -13.65 -20.27 -5.64
C GLY A 25 -12.96 -20.14 -4.26
N ARG A 26 -12.90 -18.93 -3.66
CA ARG A 26 -12.24 -18.66 -2.36
C ARG A 26 -12.80 -17.43 -1.65
N ALA A 27 -12.51 -17.30 -0.35
CA ALA A 27 -12.61 -16.03 0.36
C ALA A 27 -11.26 -15.30 0.32
N ILE A 28 -11.27 -13.97 0.37
CA ILE A 28 -10.07 -13.14 0.38
C ILE A 28 -9.99 -12.46 1.74
N LEU A 29 -8.92 -12.76 2.48
CA LEU A 29 -8.60 -12.10 3.75
C LEU A 29 -7.41 -11.18 3.52
N TYR A 30 -7.57 -9.89 3.78
CA TYR A 30 -6.52 -8.89 3.52
C TYR A 30 -6.40 -7.86 4.64
N ARG A 31 -5.19 -7.32 4.82
CA ARG A 31 -4.94 -6.26 5.79
C ARG A 31 -5.36 -4.91 5.20
N ASN A 32 -6.24 -4.19 5.87
CA ASN A 32 -6.73 -2.88 5.50
C ASN A 32 -5.73 -1.79 5.92
N SER A 33 -4.58 -1.75 5.24
CA SER A 33 -3.47 -0.85 5.56
C SER A 33 -2.88 -0.23 4.29
N THR A 34 -2.46 1.03 4.40
CA THR A 34 -1.74 1.74 3.33
C THR A 34 -0.25 1.45 3.27
N GLU A 35 0.29 0.73 4.26
CA GLU A 35 1.72 0.48 4.35
C GLU A 35 2.16 -0.77 3.60
N GLU A 36 1.44 -1.87 3.81
CA GLU A 36 1.73 -3.16 3.21
C GLU A 36 0.44 -3.81 2.73
N LEU A 37 0.43 -4.18 1.45
CA LEU A 37 -0.69 -4.87 0.83
C LEU A 37 -0.56 -6.38 1.07
N ILE A 38 -0.96 -6.82 2.25
CA ILE A 38 -0.96 -8.23 2.64
C ILE A 38 -2.34 -8.82 2.39
N TRP A 39 -2.40 -9.95 1.68
CA TRP A 39 -3.63 -10.70 1.49
C TRP A 39 -3.36 -12.19 1.31
N ARG A 40 -4.37 -13.01 1.57
CA ARG A 40 -4.34 -14.46 1.37
C ARG A 40 -5.68 -14.99 0.90
N ALA A 41 -5.62 -15.99 0.03
CA ALA A 41 -6.75 -16.83 -0.30
C ALA A 41 -7.07 -17.73 0.89
N VAL A 42 -8.33 -17.73 1.32
CA VAL A 42 -8.85 -18.57 2.39
C VAL A 42 -9.88 -19.53 1.78
N PRO A 43 -9.87 -20.84 2.12
CA PRO A 43 -10.88 -21.76 1.64
C PRO A 43 -12.30 -21.25 1.93
N PRO A 44 -13.28 -21.39 1.01
CA PRO A 44 -14.63 -20.83 1.19
C PRO A 44 -15.28 -21.18 2.53
N VAL A 45 -15.14 -22.44 2.97
CA VAL A 45 -15.67 -22.90 4.27
C VAL A 45 -15.06 -22.17 5.47
N MET A 46 -13.77 -21.84 5.39
CA MET A 46 -13.07 -21.11 6.44
C MET A 46 -13.44 -19.63 6.42
N GLY A 47 -13.60 -19.03 5.24
CA GLY A 47 -14.14 -17.67 5.10
C GLY A 47 -15.57 -17.57 5.64
N PHE A 48 -16.42 -18.53 5.28
CA PHE A 48 -17.77 -18.63 5.80
C PHE A 48 -17.78 -18.70 7.32
N ALA A 49 -16.95 -19.55 7.92
CA ALA A 49 -16.83 -19.62 9.38
C ALA A 49 -16.32 -18.30 10.00
N LEU A 50 -15.34 -17.64 9.37
CA LEU A 50 -14.83 -16.33 9.81
C LEU A 50 -15.92 -15.24 9.85
N SER A 51 -16.90 -15.28 8.94
CA SER A 51 -17.99 -14.29 8.92
C SER A 51 -18.93 -14.33 10.12
N PHE A 52 -18.90 -15.38 10.95
CA PHE A 52 -19.74 -15.44 12.17
C PHE A 52 -19.11 -14.77 13.39
N PHE A 53 -17.82 -14.39 13.34
CA PHE A 53 -17.14 -13.72 14.44
C PHE A 53 -17.50 -12.23 14.48
N ASP A 54 -18.69 -11.95 14.98
CA ASP A 54 -19.32 -10.62 15.01
C ASP A 54 -18.98 -9.80 16.27
N GLY A 55 -18.20 -10.34 17.21
CA GLY A 55 -17.85 -9.69 18.48
C GLY A 55 -18.98 -9.64 19.52
N TYR A 56 -20.22 -9.95 19.14
CA TYR A 56 -21.39 -9.91 20.03
C TYR A 56 -21.77 -11.31 20.51
N SER A 57 -21.69 -12.29 19.62
CA SER A 57 -22.02 -13.68 19.84
C SER A 57 -20.87 -14.39 20.56
N THR A 58 -21.21 -15.23 21.52
CA THR A 58 -20.28 -16.15 22.14
C THR A 58 -19.89 -17.27 21.18
N LEU A 59 -18.76 -17.95 21.43
CA LEU A 59 -18.34 -19.10 20.64
C LEU A 59 -19.40 -20.22 20.59
N ALA A 60 -20.19 -20.39 21.66
CA ALA A 60 -21.29 -21.35 21.67
C ALA A 60 -22.42 -20.95 20.72
N GLU A 61 -22.84 -19.69 20.75
CA GLU A 61 -23.86 -19.15 19.84
C GLU A 61 -23.41 -19.18 18.38
N ILE A 62 -22.14 -18.84 18.11
CA ILE A 62 -21.53 -18.99 16.79
C ILE A 62 -21.56 -20.45 16.33
N GLY A 63 -21.18 -21.38 17.21
CA GLY A 63 -21.22 -22.82 16.91
C GLY A 63 -22.62 -23.31 16.54
N ASN A 64 -23.64 -22.86 17.26
CA ASN A 64 -25.04 -23.22 16.98
C ASN A 64 -25.50 -22.65 15.62
N ARG A 65 -25.27 -21.35 15.38
CA ARG A 65 -25.61 -20.69 14.10
C ARG A 65 -24.89 -21.33 12.91
N LEU A 66 -23.63 -21.73 13.08
CA LEU A 66 -22.89 -22.50 12.08
C LEU A 66 -23.49 -23.89 11.87
N GLY A 67 -23.89 -24.57 12.94
CA GLY A 67 -24.56 -25.87 12.88
C GLY A 67 -25.86 -25.81 12.09
N GLU A 68 -26.70 -24.80 12.38
CA GLU A 68 -27.94 -24.53 11.65
C GLU A 68 -27.68 -24.25 10.16
N ALA A 69 -26.71 -23.40 9.85
CA ALA A 69 -26.40 -23.03 8.47
C ALA A 69 -25.79 -24.19 7.66
N LEU A 70 -25.06 -25.11 8.31
CA LEU A 70 -24.49 -26.29 7.68
C LEU A 70 -25.42 -27.51 7.67
N GLY A 71 -26.47 -27.53 8.51
CA GLY A 71 -27.25 -28.72 8.80
C GLY A 71 -26.47 -29.84 9.51
N ASP A 72 -25.33 -29.52 10.12
CA ASP A 72 -24.41 -30.48 10.75
C ASP A 72 -23.62 -29.83 11.90
N GLU A 73 -24.04 -30.12 13.14
CA GLU A 73 -23.41 -29.59 14.36
C GLU A 73 -21.99 -30.10 14.59
N ALA A 74 -21.68 -31.33 14.21
CA ALA A 74 -20.36 -31.91 14.41
C ALA A 74 -19.35 -31.22 13.51
N LYS A 75 -19.72 -31.05 12.23
CA LYS A 75 -18.92 -30.31 11.26
C LYS A 75 -18.76 -28.84 11.65
N ALA A 76 -19.80 -28.21 12.18
CA ALA A 76 -19.72 -26.84 12.69
C ALA A 76 -18.71 -26.70 13.84
N ARG A 77 -18.71 -27.63 14.80
CA ARG A 77 -17.74 -27.66 15.90
C ARG A 77 -16.30 -27.81 15.41
N ASP A 78 -16.07 -28.72 14.47
CA ASP A 78 -14.74 -28.95 13.88
C ASP A 78 -14.25 -27.71 13.11
N MET A 79 -15.14 -27.10 12.32
CA MET A 79 -14.84 -25.89 11.55
C MET A 79 -14.53 -24.70 12.47
N LEU A 80 -15.33 -24.49 13.51
CA LEU A 80 -15.09 -23.43 14.50
C LEU A 80 -13.75 -23.64 15.22
N GLY A 81 -13.45 -24.89 15.63
CA GLY A 81 -12.17 -25.24 16.23
C GLY A 81 -10.98 -24.99 15.30
N CYS A 82 -11.15 -25.31 14.01
CA CYS A 82 -10.15 -25.02 12.98
C CYS A 82 -9.94 -23.50 12.79
N CYS A 83 -11.00 -22.69 12.76
CA CYS A 83 -10.89 -21.24 12.67
C CYS A 83 -10.09 -20.65 13.82
N ILE A 84 -10.45 -21.00 15.05
CA ILE A 84 -9.76 -20.51 16.24
C ILE A 84 -8.29 -20.93 16.21
N LYS A 85 -7.99 -22.17 15.82
CA LYS A 85 -6.60 -22.66 15.70
C LYS A 85 -5.74 -21.79 14.77
N ASN A 86 -6.30 -21.39 13.63
CA ASN A 86 -5.53 -20.78 12.55
C ASN A 86 -5.49 -19.24 12.62
N PHE A 87 -6.50 -18.62 13.25
CA PHE A 87 -6.70 -17.17 13.17
C PHE A 87 -6.67 -16.45 14.52
N TYR A 88 -6.85 -17.14 15.64
CA TYR A 88 -6.81 -16.52 16.96
C TYR A 88 -5.42 -16.65 17.58
N ARG A 89 -4.83 -15.51 18.00
CA ARG A 89 -3.45 -15.44 18.52
C ARG A 89 -2.42 -16.09 17.59
N ASN A 90 -2.63 -15.97 16.29
CA ASN A 90 -1.61 -16.27 15.28
C ASN A 90 -0.64 -15.07 15.17
N GLU A 91 0.36 -15.17 14.31
CA GLU A 91 1.33 -14.09 14.07
C GLU A 91 0.67 -12.77 13.61
N ASP A 92 -0.53 -12.87 13.06
CA ASP A 92 -1.29 -11.77 12.45
C ASP A 92 -2.43 -11.22 13.31
N ASP A 93 -2.70 -11.83 14.47
CA ASP A 93 -3.86 -11.60 15.34
C ASP A 93 -5.17 -11.34 14.57
N THR A 94 -5.52 -12.26 13.64
CA THR A 94 -6.70 -12.08 12.76
C THR A 94 -8.03 -12.10 13.52
N LEU A 95 -8.13 -12.93 14.57
CA LEU A 95 -9.24 -12.92 15.52
C LEU A 95 -8.74 -12.40 16.87
N ILE A 96 -9.49 -11.46 17.45
CA ILE A 96 -9.18 -10.83 18.72
C ILE A 96 -10.41 -10.75 19.62
N GLU A 97 -10.17 -10.53 20.90
CA GLU A 97 -11.21 -10.21 21.87
C GLU A 97 -11.76 -8.79 21.60
N PRO A 98 -13.09 -8.57 21.55
CA PRO A 98 -13.69 -7.27 21.26
C PRO A 98 -13.26 -6.15 22.21
N GLU A 99 -12.86 -6.48 23.45
CA GLU A 99 -12.38 -5.51 24.43
C GLU A 99 -11.02 -4.89 24.06
N LYS A 100 -10.32 -5.43 23.07
CA LYS A 100 -9.05 -4.89 22.55
C LYS A 100 -9.25 -3.80 21.49
N VAL A 101 -10.47 -3.59 21.05
CA VAL A 101 -10.82 -2.59 20.04
C VAL A 101 -11.81 -1.59 20.63
N ALA A 102 -11.82 -0.37 20.07
CA ALA A 102 -12.83 0.60 20.44
C ALA A 102 -14.22 0.03 20.14
N ASP A 103 -15.19 0.27 21.03
CA ASP A 103 -16.51 -0.35 20.96
C ASP A 103 -17.18 -0.11 19.59
N GLY A 104 -17.53 -1.20 18.90
CA GLY A 104 -18.17 -1.18 17.58
C GLY A 104 -17.25 -0.88 16.40
N ASP A 105 -15.93 -0.77 16.58
CA ASP A 105 -14.98 -0.44 15.49
C ASP A 105 -14.49 -1.71 14.75
N TRP A 106 -15.33 -2.75 14.62
CA TRP A 106 -15.05 -4.00 13.88
C TRP A 106 -16.15 -4.31 12.87
N TYR A 107 -15.85 -5.22 11.94
CA TYR A 107 -16.76 -5.55 10.84
C TYR A 107 -17.65 -6.74 11.17
N VAL A 108 -18.95 -6.57 10.91
CA VAL A 108 -19.93 -7.67 10.90
C VAL A 108 -20.19 -8.04 9.45
N TYR A 109 -20.03 -9.32 9.15
CA TYR A 109 -20.16 -9.85 7.79
C TYR A 109 -21.48 -10.57 7.63
N ASP A 110 -22.06 -10.53 6.43
CA ASP A 110 -23.14 -11.42 6.03
C ASP A 110 -22.53 -12.76 5.54
N PRO A 111 -22.75 -13.89 6.27
CA PRO A 111 -22.22 -15.17 5.85
C PRO A 111 -22.73 -15.65 4.48
N GLY A 112 -23.94 -15.25 4.07
CA GLY A 112 -24.50 -15.60 2.78
C GLY A 112 -23.69 -15.04 1.61
N VAL A 113 -23.14 -13.83 1.76
CA VAL A 113 -22.28 -13.18 0.76
C VAL A 113 -20.95 -13.94 0.61
N ILE A 114 -20.36 -14.39 1.72
CA ILE A 114 -19.10 -15.15 1.70
C ILE A 114 -19.29 -16.56 1.13
N LEU A 115 -20.46 -17.19 1.33
CA LEU A 115 -20.77 -18.53 0.82
C LEU A 115 -21.11 -18.56 -0.68
N SER A 116 -21.53 -17.44 -1.27
CA SER A 116 -21.96 -17.32 -2.69
C SER A 116 -20.85 -17.60 -3.73
N VAL A 117 -19.68 -17.99 -3.26
CA VAL A 117 -18.49 -18.32 -4.02
C VAL A 117 -18.63 -19.71 -4.66
N ALA A 118 -19.19 -19.75 -5.87
CA ALA A 118 -19.23 -20.95 -6.70
C ALA A 118 -17.83 -21.25 -7.28
N GLY A 119 -17.40 -22.52 -7.28
CA GLY A 119 -16.19 -22.99 -7.97
C GLY A 119 -15.23 -23.81 -7.11
N GLY A 120 -14.37 -24.60 -7.76
CA GLY A 120 -13.24 -25.25 -7.11
C GLY A 120 -12.20 -24.22 -6.64
N PHE A 121 -11.43 -24.53 -5.60
CA PHE A 121 -10.41 -23.61 -5.09
C PHE A 121 -9.37 -23.29 -6.18
N SER A 122 -9.35 -22.04 -6.65
CA SER A 122 -8.37 -21.56 -7.63
C SER A 122 -7.12 -21.03 -6.93
N GLY A 123 -5.96 -21.57 -7.32
CA GLY A 123 -4.65 -21.09 -6.89
C GLY A 123 -4.19 -19.81 -7.59
N GLU A 124 -4.99 -19.26 -8.51
CA GLU A 124 -4.61 -18.07 -9.28
C GLU A 124 -4.43 -16.86 -8.38
N LYS A 125 -3.28 -16.19 -8.45
CA LYS A 125 -2.98 -15.07 -7.54
C LYS A 125 -3.63 -13.75 -7.95
N ARG A 126 -4.24 -13.68 -9.14
CA ARG A 126 -4.98 -12.49 -9.57
C ARG A 126 -6.33 -12.44 -8.88
N LEU A 127 -6.76 -11.25 -8.50
CA LEU A 127 -8.09 -11.02 -7.92
C LEU A 127 -9.06 -10.49 -8.98
N GLU A 128 -10.34 -10.81 -8.84
CA GLU A 128 -11.42 -10.43 -9.78
C GLU A 128 -11.80 -8.94 -9.64
N ALA A 129 -11.43 -8.35 -8.50
CA ALA A 129 -11.36 -6.92 -8.24
C ALA A 129 -10.06 -6.65 -7.47
N PRO A 130 -9.39 -5.49 -7.64
CA PRO A 130 -8.22 -5.18 -6.82
C PRO A 130 -8.61 -5.00 -5.34
N ILE A 131 -7.64 -5.03 -4.43
CA ILE A 131 -7.85 -4.67 -3.01
C ILE A 131 -7.55 -3.20 -2.80
N SER A 132 -6.58 -2.67 -3.55
CA SER A 132 -6.14 -1.28 -3.44
C SER A 132 -6.07 -0.56 -4.79
N MET A 133 -6.11 0.76 -4.74
CA MET A 133 -5.90 1.62 -5.90
C MET A 133 -4.93 2.76 -5.59
N VAL A 134 -4.09 3.11 -6.57
CA VAL A 134 -3.26 4.32 -6.54
C VAL A 134 -3.97 5.41 -7.32
N LEU A 135 -4.24 6.53 -6.67
CA LEU A 135 -4.89 7.70 -7.24
C LEU A 135 -3.85 8.76 -7.57
N MET A 136 -3.75 9.14 -8.83
CA MET A 136 -2.95 10.27 -9.27
C MET A 136 -3.88 11.36 -9.81
N PRO A 137 -4.62 12.09 -8.95
CA PRO A 137 -5.58 13.09 -9.40
C PRO A 137 -4.92 14.26 -10.13
N PHE A 138 -3.60 14.43 -9.95
CA PHE A 138 -2.84 15.49 -10.59
C PHE A 138 -1.36 15.12 -10.73
N ASN A 139 -0.72 15.54 -11.82
CA ASN A 139 0.71 15.31 -12.06
C ASN A 139 1.61 16.49 -11.65
N GLN A 140 1.02 17.63 -11.32
CA GLN A 140 1.79 18.83 -10.95
C GLN A 140 2.10 18.84 -9.45
N CYS A 141 3.12 19.58 -9.06
CA CYS A 141 3.58 19.65 -7.68
C CYS A 141 4.09 21.06 -7.35
N ALA A 142 3.96 21.46 -6.08
CA ALA A 142 4.39 22.79 -5.60
C ALA A 142 5.91 22.93 -5.35
N VAL A 143 6.65 21.83 -5.40
CA VAL A 143 8.11 21.76 -5.14
C VAL A 143 8.80 21.06 -6.30
N ASP A 144 10.13 21.15 -6.43
CA ASP A 144 10.92 20.49 -7.47
C ASP A 144 12.04 19.60 -6.89
N CYS A 145 11.66 18.53 -6.17
CA CYS A 145 12.58 17.69 -5.40
C CYS A 145 13.70 17.08 -6.26
N VAL A 146 14.96 17.20 -5.83
CA VAL A 146 16.14 16.71 -6.58
C VAL A 146 16.18 15.18 -6.74
N TYR A 147 15.34 14.45 -6.01
CA TYR A 147 15.24 12.99 -6.00
C TYR A 147 13.88 12.46 -6.52
N CYS A 148 13.01 13.32 -7.07
CA CYS A 148 11.62 12.96 -7.37
C CYS A 148 11.52 11.83 -8.41
N TYR A 149 10.78 10.77 -8.07
CA TYR A 149 10.51 9.67 -9.00
C TYR A 149 9.33 9.92 -9.94
N ALA A 150 8.49 10.91 -9.67
CA ALA A 150 7.21 11.04 -10.36
C ALA A 150 7.35 11.69 -11.73
N GLU A 151 6.54 11.23 -12.70
CA GLU A 151 6.36 11.92 -13.97
C GLU A 151 5.57 13.22 -13.75
N ARG A 152 6.22 14.35 -13.98
CA ARG A 152 5.62 15.68 -13.74
C ARG A 152 5.07 16.35 -14.98
N LYS A 153 4.80 15.56 -16.03
CA LYS A 153 4.29 16.06 -17.30
C LYS A 153 2.95 16.77 -17.06
N PRO A 154 2.84 18.07 -17.38
CA PRO A 154 1.60 18.81 -17.17
C PRO A 154 0.47 18.20 -18.00
N ILE A 155 -0.69 18.08 -17.37
CA ILE A 155 -1.95 17.71 -18.04
C ILE A 155 -2.78 19.00 -18.14
N ALA A 156 -3.36 19.26 -19.32
CA ALA A 156 -4.22 20.42 -19.48
C ALA A 156 -5.46 20.26 -18.59
N LYS A 157 -5.94 21.35 -17.99
CA LYS A 157 -7.07 21.31 -17.04
C LYS A 157 -8.31 20.61 -17.61
N ARG A 158 -8.59 20.80 -18.91
CA ARG A 158 -9.71 20.15 -19.63
C ARG A 158 -9.58 18.63 -19.72
N ASP A 159 -8.36 18.12 -19.60
CA ASP A 159 -8.04 16.71 -19.71
C ASP A 159 -7.95 16.05 -18.32
N VAL A 160 -8.06 16.79 -17.22
CA VAL A 160 -8.16 16.21 -15.88
C VAL A 160 -9.59 15.69 -15.66
N MET A 161 -9.73 14.49 -15.09
CA MET A 161 -11.03 13.92 -14.74
C MET A 161 -11.76 14.81 -13.73
N SER A 162 -13.05 15.02 -13.97
CA SER A 162 -13.89 15.80 -13.06
C SER A 162 -14.12 15.07 -11.74
N ILE A 163 -14.40 15.83 -10.68
CA ILE A 163 -14.81 15.25 -9.40
C ILE A 163 -16.08 14.38 -9.51
N GLY A 164 -16.98 14.69 -10.45
CA GLY A 164 -18.14 13.86 -10.75
C GLY A 164 -17.74 12.47 -11.22
N ARG A 165 -16.73 12.38 -12.10
CA ARG A 165 -16.23 11.08 -12.56
C ARG A 165 -15.52 10.31 -11.44
N TRP A 166 -14.75 11.00 -10.59
CA TRP A 166 -14.16 10.37 -9.40
C TRP A 166 -15.22 9.78 -8.45
N ARG A 167 -16.36 10.44 -8.26
CA ARG A 167 -17.47 9.93 -7.46
C ARG A 167 -18.00 8.60 -7.99
N GLU A 168 -18.21 8.50 -9.29
CA GLU A 168 -18.66 7.26 -9.94
C GLU A 168 -17.63 6.13 -9.76
N ILE A 169 -16.35 6.43 -9.99
CA ILE A 169 -15.25 5.46 -9.85
C ILE A 169 -15.10 4.97 -8.41
N ILE A 170 -15.16 5.87 -7.42
CA ILE A 170 -15.04 5.50 -6.00
C ILE A 170 -16.25 4.68 -5.54
N ALA A 171 -17.45 5.01 -6.01
CA ALA A 171 -18.65 4.23 -5.71
C ALA A 171 -18.57 2.81 -6.32
N GLU A 172 -18.14 2.70 -7.58
CA GLU A 172 -17.89 1.40 -8.23
C GLU A 172 -16.83 0.60 -7.47
N ALA A 173 -15.73 1.26 -7.07
CA ALA A 173 -14.65 0.64 -6.31
C ALA A 173 -15.11 0.10 -4.95
N ALA A 174 -15.86 0.91 -4.19
CA ALA A 174 -16.43 0.51 -2.91
C ALA A 174 -17.40 -0.67 -3.07
N GLY A 175 -18.27 -0.62 -4.08
CA GLY A 175 -19.21 -1.71 -4.39
C GLY A 175 -18.52 -3.02 -4.76
N ALA A 176 -17.30 -2.95 -5.30
CA ALA A 176 -16.46 -4.10 -5.61
C ALA A 176 -15.63 -4.62 -4.41
N GLY A 177 -15.78 -4.01 -3.23
CA GLY A 177 -15.00 -4.36 -2.04
C GLY A 177 -13.53 -3.93 -2.12
N ILE A 178 -13.21 -2.88 -2.89
CA ILE A 178 -11.93 -2.16 -2.80
C ILE A 178 -12.04 -1.22 -1.59
N SER A 179 -11.06 -1.25 -0.69
CA SER A 179 -11.10 -0.44 0.54
C SER A 179 -9.82 0.31 0.85
N ILE A 180 -8.80 0.23 -0.02
CA ILE A 180 -7.51 0.89 0.20
C ILE A 180 -7.21 1.82 -0.97
N ALA A 181 -6.85 3.08 -0.66
CA ALA A 181 -6.38 4.03 -1.65
C ALA A 181 -5.06 4.67 -1.23
N THR A 182 -4.18 4.94 -2.18
CA THR A 182 -2.98 5.75 -1.94
C THR A 182 -2.90 6.88 -2.94
N PHE A 183 -2.31 8.01 -2.55
CA PHE A 183 -2.10 9.13 -3.46
C PHE A 183 -0.67 9.12 -4.01
N SER A 184 -0.55 9.33 -5.32
CA SER A 184 0.73 9.45 -6.02
C SER A 184 0.68 10.49 -7.15
N GLY A 185 1.71 10.52 -8.00
CA GLY A 185 1.89 11.47 -9.08
C GLY A 185 2.51 12.77 -8.58
N GLY A 186 1.76 13.85 -8.62
CA GLY A 186 2.17 15.16 -8.14
C GLY A 186 2.00 15.36 -6.63
N ASP A 187 1.63 16.58 -6.23
CA ASP A 187 1.17 16.83 -4.86
C ASP A 187 -0.37 16.82 -4.84
N PRO A 188 -1.02 15.88 -4.12
CA PRO A 188 -2.48 15.82 -4.09
C PRO A 188 -3.11 17.10 -3.51
N MET A 189 -2.43 17.81 -2.61
CA MET A 189 -3.01 18.99 -1.95
C MET A 189 -3.10 20.23 -2.85
N ILE A 190 -2.48 20.21 -4.03
CA ILE A 190 -2.67 21.28 -5.02
C ILE A 190 -3.75 20.96 -6.06
N TYR A 191 -4.33 19.76 -6.02
CA TYR A 191 -5.48 19.41 -6.84
C TYR A 191 -6.71 20.23 -6.37
N PRO A 192 -7.39 20.99 -7.25
CA PRO A 192 -8.46 21.90 -6.83
C PRO A 192 -9.59 21.23 -6.05
N ASP A 193 -9.95 19.99 -6.40
CA ASP A 193 -11.05 19.26 -5.77
C ASP A 193 -10.55 18.24 -4.72
N ILE A 194 -9.34 18.40 -4.18
CA ILE A 194 -8.77 17.43 -3.22
C ILE A 194 -9.68 17.19 -2.03
N MET A 195 -10.23 18.24 -1.42
CA MET A 195 -11.10 18.08 -0.25
C MET A 195 -12.37 17.30 -0.56
N ALA A 196 -12.92 17.45 -1.77
CA ALA A 196 -14.09 16.66 -2.20
C ALA A 196 -13.70 15.20 -2.48
N LEU A 197 -12.50 14.95 -3.00
CA LEU A 197 -11.99 13.60 -3.22
C LEU A 197 -11.72 12.86 -1.91
N LEU A 198 -11.18 13.55 -0.90
CA LEU A 198 -10.97 12.98 0.44
C LEU A 198 -12.31 12.67 1.12
N ASP A 199 -13.29 13.58 1.03
CA ASP A 199 -14.64 13.38 1.54
C ASP A 199 -15.31 12.13 0.93
N LEU A 200 -15.16 11.92 -0.39
CA LEU A 200 -15.63 10.70 -1.08
C LEU A 200 -14.99 9.43 -0.50
N LEU A 201 -13.67 9.42 -0.32
CA LEU A 201 -12.96 8.25 0.21
C LEU A 201 -13.39 7.95 1.66
N ILE A 202 -13.59 8.98 2.49
CA ILE A 202 -14.03 8.82 3.88
C ILE A 202 -15.47 8.29 3.92
N ALA A 203 -16.37 8.85 3.11
CA ALA A 203 -17.78 8.42 3.04
C ALA A 203 -17.95 6.96 2.61
N HIS A 204 -16.98 6.41 1.86
CA HIS A 204 -16.94 5.02 1.42
C HIS A 204 -16.00 4.13 2.26
N ASP A 205 -15.57 4.58 3.43
CA ASP A 205 -14.72 3.82 4.38
C ASP A 205 -13.39 3.30 3.80
N PHE A 206 -12.79 4.06 2.87
CA PHE A 206 -11.46 3.74 2.38
C PHE A 206 -10.40 4.04 3.43
N GLU A 207 -9.43 3.14 3.61
CA GLU A 207 -8.17 3.44 4.27
C GLU A 207 -7.22 4.10 3.27
N PHE A 208 -6.70 5.28 3.60
CA PHE A 208 -5.81 6.02 2.72
C PHE A 208 -4.89 6.96 3.48
N VAL A 209 -3.81 7.36 2.82
CA VAL A 209 -2.87 8.37 3.32
C VAL A 209 -2.63 9.45 2.28
N VAL A 210 -2.82 10.70 2.69
CA VAL A 210 -2.35 11.86 1.93
C VAL A 210 -0.88 12.09 2.22
N SER A 211 -0.05 12.10 1.17
CA SER A 211 1.36 12.50 1.24
C SER A 211 1.55 13.82 0.50
N THR A 212 2.08 14.84 1.19
CA THR A 212 2.16 16.18 0.62
C THR A 212 3.44 16.92 1.02
N LYS A 213 3.84 17.86 0.14
CA LYS A 213 4.83 18.91 0.41
C LYS A 213 4.19 20.31 0.25
N SER A 214 2.88 20.39 0.41
CA SER A 214 2.14 21.64 0.42
C SER A 214 1.90 22.10 1.85
N ALA A 215 1.75 23.41 2.01
CA ALA A 215 1.39 23.99 3.30
C ALA A 215 -0.07 23.63 3.62
N ILE A 216 -0.32 23.24 4.87
CA ILE A 216 -1.67 23.00 5.37
C ILE A 216 -2.04 24.16 6.29
N SER A 217 -3.10 24.89 5.95
CA SER A 217 -3.62 25.97 6.80
C SER A 217 -4.39 25.41 8.00
N ALA A 218 -4.61 26.24 9.03
CA ALA A 218 -5.46 25.87 10.16
C ALA A 218 -6.89 25.55 9.70
N GLU A 219 -7.43 26.29 8.73
CA GLU A 219 -8.75 26.03 8.15
C GLU A 219 -8.81 24.68 7.43
N GLN A 220 -7.77 24.32 6.67
CA GLN A 220 -7.70 23.00 6.02
C GLN A 220 -7.61 21.88 7.06
N ALA A 221 -6.81 22.03 8.11
CA ALA A 221 -6.71 21.05 9.19
C ALA A 221 -8.06 20.86 9.90
N LYS A 222 -8.75 21.96 10.23
CA LYS A 222 -10.07 21.93 10.85
C LYS A 222 -11.09 21.21 9.96
N ARG A 223 -11.12 21.55 8.66
CA ARG A 223 -11.99 20.88 7.68
C ARG A 223 -11.72 19.38 7.57
N LEU A 224 -10.45 18.95 7.62
CA LEU A 224 -10.08 17.53 7.63
C LEU A 224 -10.61 16.82 8.88
N SER A 225 -10.54 17.47 10.04
CA SER A 225 -11.10 16.91 11.28
C SER A 225 -12.63 16.80 11.22
N GLU A 226 -13.32 17.85 10.77
CA GLU A 226 -14.78 17.91 10.62
C GLU A 226 -15.33 16.83 9.66
N MET A 227 -14.57 16.43 8.63
CA MET A 227 -14.97 15.34 7.72
C MET A 227 -14.66 13.93 8.26
N GLY A 228 -14.06 13.79 9.44
CA GLY A 228 -13.73 12.49 10.03
C GLY A 228 -12.40 11.88 9.55
N TYR A 229 -11.42 12.69 9.13
CA TYR A 229 -10.11 12.19 8.70
C TYR A 229 -9.33 11.51 9.85
N GLY A 230 -9.58 11.88 11.12
CA GLY A 230 -8.74 11.57 12.27
C GLY A 230 -8.37 10.09 12.52
N LYS A 231 -9.12 9.13 11.95
CA LYS A 231 -8.77 7.70 12.00
C LYS A 231 -7.52 7.36 11.17
N ARG A 232 -7.19 8.17 10.16
CA ARG A 232 -6.13 7.94 9.16
C ARG A 232 -4.90 8.78 9.45
N PHE A 233 -3.76 8.36 8.90
CA PHE A 233 -2.54 9.16 8.90
C PHE A 233 -2.56 10.25 7.83
N PHE A 234 -2.12 11.46 8.21
CA PHE A 234 -1.77 12.52 7.26
C PHE A 234 -0.25 12.65 7.21
N GLN A 235 0.36 12.44 6.05
CA GLN A 235 1.81 12.49 5.89
C GLN A 235 2.29 13.87 5.46
N ILE A 236 3.23 14.45 6.20
CA ILE A 236 4.04 15.60 5.75
C ILE A 236 5.44 15.10 5.40
N SER A 237 5.89 15.28 4.15
CA SER A 237 7.28 14.94 3.81
C SER A 237 8.23 16.03 4.31
N LEU A 238 9.30 15.66 5.00
CA LEU A 238 10.24 16.64 5.56
C LEU A 238 11.66 16.08 5.55
N ASP A 239 12.55 16.71 4.77
CA ASP A 239 13.88 16.16 4.49
C ASP A 239 15.01 16.81 5.31
N GLY A 240 14.70 17.62 6.32
CA GLY A 240 15.73 18.29 7.11
C GLY A 240 15.18 19.14 8.25
N THR A 241 16.09 19.72 9.02
CA THR A 241 15.82 20.55 10.20
C THR A 241 15.90 22.05 9.93
N SER A 242 16.21 22.45 8.70
CA SER A 242 16.39 23.84 8.32
C SER A 242 15.80 24.17 6.94
N ASP A 243 15.51 25.46 6.71
CA ASP A 243 15.10 25.94 5.39
C ASP A 243 16.22 25.76 4.36
N THR A 244 17.50 25.90 4.76
CA THR A 244 18.66 25.67 3.88
C THR A 244 18.67 24.25 3.33
N THR A 245 18.53 23.25 4.22
CA THR A 245 18.58 21.84 3.84
C THR A 245 17.36 21.44 3.02
N THR A 246 16.17 21.88 3.43
CA THR A 246 14.94 21.61 2.67
C THR A 246 14.90 22.33 1.33
N GLU A 247 15.44 23.55 1.22
CA GLU A 247 15.56 24.26 -0.06
C GLU A 247 16.54 23.56 -1.01
N ALA A 248 17.68 23.06 -0.51
CA ALA A 248 18.61 22.28 -1.31
C ALA A 248 18.01 20.96 -1.85
N MET A 249 17.10 20.35 -1.09
CA MET A 249 16.41 19.11 -1.47
C MET A 249 15.20 19.35 -2.37
N LEU A 250 14.44 20.42 -2.14
CA LEU A 250 13.12 20.64 -2.73
C LEU A 250 13.06 21.77 -3.75
N ARG A 251 14.14 22.57 -3.84
CA ARG A 251 14.20 23.83 -4.61
C ARG A 251 13.06 24.79 -4.26
N ARG A 252 12.68 24.81 -2.97
CA ARG A 252 11.63 25.67 -2.43
C ARG A 252 12.09 26.38 -1.17
N PRO A 253 12.18 27.73 -1.19
CA PRO A 253 12.54 28.49 0.00
C PRO A 253 11.50 28.36 1.12
N ARG A 254 11.96 28.47 2.37
CA ARG A 254 11.12 28.52 3.58
C ARG A 254 10.22 27.28 3.81
N TYR A 255 10.57 26.14 3.21
CA TYR A 255 9.75 24.93 3.29
C TYR A 255 9.70 24.35 4.70
N TYR A 256 10.85 24.24 5.38
CA TYR A 256 10.93 23.66 6.73
C TYR A 256 9.96 24.34 7.70
N ARG A 257 9.95 25.68 7.74
CA ARG A 257 9.02 26.45 8.60
C ARG A 257 7.56 26.15 8.27
N SER A 258 7.24 26.09 6.98
CA SER A 258 5.89 25.79 6.50
C SER A 258 5.44 24.37 6.88
N ALA A 259 6.32 23.38 6.76
CA ALA A 259 6.04 21.99 7.12
C ALA A 259 5.80 21.84 8.63
N ILE A 260 6.66 22.44 9.46
CA ILE A 260 6.50 22.44 10.92
C ILE A 260 5.18 23.11 11.32
N GLN A 261 4.80 24.23 10.68
CA GLN A 261 3.52 24.88 10.96
C GLN A 261 2.32 24.00 10.56
N SER A 262 2.42 23.31 9.41
CA SER A 262 1.38 22.38 8.94
C SER A 262 1.18 21.22 9.92
N ILE A 263 2.28 20.66 10.45
CA ILE A 263 2.24 19.61 11.49
C ILE A 263 1.50 20.12 12.73
N ARG A 264 1.79 21.34 13.20
CA ARG A 264 1.09 21.92 14.36
C ARG A 264 -0.41 22.08 14.12
N HIS A 265 -0.81 22.56 12.93
CA HIS A 265 -2.22 22.70 12.60
C HIS A 265 -2.95 21.36 12.62
N LEU A 266 -2.36 20.32 12.03
CA LEU A 266 -2.95 18.98 11.99
C LEU A 266 -3.08 18.37 13.40
N LEU A 267 -2.03 18.45 14.21
CA LEU A 267 -2.03 17.94 15.58
C LEU A 267 -3.03 18.66 16.48
N ALA A 268 -3.20 19.98 16.31
CA ALA A 268 -4.18 20.77 17.06
C ALA A 268 -5.63 20.32 16.84
N GLU A 269 -5.91 19.72 15.68
CA GLU A 269 -7.24 19.23 15.29
C GLU A 269 -7.41 17.71 15.52
N GLY A 270 -6.47 17.08 16.26
CA GLY A 270 -6.50 15.66 16.59
C GLY A 270 -6.16 14.72 15.43
N ILE A 271 -5.59 15.23 14.33
CA ILE A 271 -5.21 14.41 13.18
C ILE A 271 -3.92 13.66 13.48
N ARG A 272 -3.92 12.35 13.23
CA ARG A 272 -2.72 11.50 13.33
C ARG A 272 -1.73 11.90 12.25
N VAL A 273 -0.60 12.47 12.65
CA VAL A 273 0.45 12.88 11.71
C VAL A 273 1.50 11.79 11.59
N GLN A 274 1.89 11.50 10.34
CA GLN A 274 3.14 10.82 10.05
C GLN A 274 4.07 11.71 9.23
N THR A 275 5.35 11.38 9.21
CA THR A 275 6.33 12.03 8.33
C THR A 275 7.12 11.00 7.53
N ASN A 276 7.62 11.41 6.37
CA ASN A 276 8.64 10.65 5.66
C ASN A 276 9.81 11.56 5.29
N THR A 277 11.03 11.08 5.53
CA THR A 277 12.28 11.75 5.20
C THR A 277 13.01 10.92 4.15
N VAL A 278 13.26 11.49 2.97
CA VAL A 278 14.16 10.86 1.99
C VAL A 278 15.60 11.19 2.36
N CYS A 279 16.38 10.16 2.65
CA CYS A 279 17.75 10.28 3.16
C CYS A 279 18.76 10.14 2.03
N THR A 280 19.68 11.09 2.01
CA THR A 280 20.80 11.21 1.06
C THR A 280 22.05 11.67 1.80
N PRO A 281 23.24 11.61 1.20
CA PRO A 281 24.44 12.25 1.73
C PRO A 281 24.27 13.74 2.06
N ARG A 282 23.29 14.43 1.46
CA ARG A 282 23.03 15.87 1.67
C ARG A 282 22.38 16.18 3.02
N ASN A 283 21.62 15.24 3.59
CA ASN A 283 20.79 15.51 4.78
C ASN A 283 20.91 14.46 5.90
N TYR A 284 21.55 13.30 5.66
CA TYR A 284 21.56 12.20 6.63
C TYR A 284 22.01 12.60 8.05
N ARG A 285 22.91 13.58 8.15
CA ARG A 285 23.39 14.08 9.45
C ARG A 285 22.33 14.76 10.30
N GLU A 286 21.31 15.34 9.68
CA GLU A 286 20.21 16.03 10.37
C GLU A 286 19.08 15.10 10.79
N VAL A 287 18.98 13.92 10.17
CA VAL A 287 17.84 13.01 10.33
C VAL A 287 17.61 12.59 11.78
N PRO A 288 18.62 12.20 12.58
CA PRO A 288 18.39 11.85 13.99
C PRO A 288 17.75 12.99 14.80
N GLY A 289 18.22 14.23 14.60
CA GLY A 289 17.68 15.41 15.27
C GLY A 289 16.29 15.79 14.75
N LEU A 290 16.02 15.54 13.47
CA LEU A 290 14.69 15.73 12.88
C LEU A 290 13.67 14.78 13.51
N VAL A 291 13.95 13.47 13.53
CA VAL A 291 13.00 12.47 14.06
C VAL A 291 12.76 12.67 15.56
N GLU A 292 13.80 13.04 16.32
CA GLU A 292 13.66 13.39 17.74
C GLU A 292 12.74 14.60 17.93
N LYS A 293 12.93 15.67 17.15
CA LYS A 293 12.07 16.85 17.21
C LYS A 293 10.62 16.53 16.85
N LEU A 294 10.40 15.70 15.83
CA LEU A 294 9.06 15.30 15.39
C LEU A 294 8.35 14.45 16.46
N ALA A 295 9.07 13.50 17.07
CA ALA A 295 8.56 12.71 18.20
C ALA A 295 8.17 13.61 19.38
N GLN A 296 9.02 14.58 19.75
CA GLN A 296 8.72 15.58 20.79
C GLN A 296 7.48 16.43 20.49
N MET A 297 7.19 16.68 19.21
CA MET A 297 6.01 17.42 18.78
C MET A 297 4.71 16.61 18.86
N GLY A 298 4.79 15.28 19.04
CA GLY A 298 3.62 14.39 19.05
C GLY A 298 3.31 13.77 17.68
N VAL A 299 4.25 13.78 16.73
CA VAL A 299 4.11 13.00 15.49
C VAL A 299 4.12 11.52 15.84
N SER A 300 3.05 10.80 15.50
CA SER A 300 2.88 9.40 15.93
C SER A 300 3.78 8.42 15.16
N ARG A 301 4.22 8.80 13.95
CA ARG A 301 5.06 7.95 13.10
C ARG A 301 6.06 8.76 12.27
N CYS A 302 7.33 8.36 12.29
CA CYS A 302 8.34 8.91 11.39
C CYS A 302 9.00 7.80 10.57
N LEU A 303 8.89 7.93 9.25
CA LEU A 303 9.52 7.07 8.27
C LEU A 303 10.82 7.72 7.79
N VAL A 304 11.88 6.93 7.75
CA VAL A 304 13.19 7.31 7.24
C VAL A 304 13.50 6.40 6.06
N THR A 305 13.43 6.92 4.85
CA THR A 305 13.57 6.11 3.62
C THR A 305 14.87 6.47 2.90
N GLY A 306 15.64 5.47 2.47
CA GLY A 306 16.81 5.69 1.64
C GLY A 306 16.44 6.22 0.25
N TYR A 307 17.29 7.05 -0.33
CA TYR A 307 17.16 7.45 -1.73
C TYR A 307 17.17 6.23 -2.66
N GLY A 308 16.23 6.19 -3.60
CA GLY A 308 16.13 5.15 -4.62
C GLY A 308 16.21 5.71 -6.03
N ARG A 309 16.77 4.91 -6.94
CA ARG A 309 16.84 5.23 -8.37
C ARG A 309 15.46 5.35 -8.99
N SER A 310 15.27 6.36 -9.84
CA SER A 310 14.06 6.53 -10.65
C SER A 310 14.41 6.75 -12.13
N MET A 311 13.46 6.46 -13.03
CA MET A 311 13.60 6.73 -14.47
C MET A 311 13.67 8.23 -14.82
N TYR A 312 13.08 9.11 -14.00
CA TYR A 312 12.94 10.52 -14.33
C TYR A 312 14.08 11.37 -13.77
N ARG A 313 14.26 11.36 -12.45
CA ARG A 313 15.33 12.12 -11.80
C ARG A 313 16.17 11.20 -10.94
N HIS A 314 17.44 11.07 -11.32
CA HIS A 314 18.39 10.35 -10.49
C HIS A 314 19.80 10.96 -10.55
N ASP A 315 20.55 10.75 -9.47
CA ASP A 315 21.96 11.11 -9.33
C ASP A 315 22.57 10.12 -8.33
N ASP A 316 23.57 9.35 -8.79
CA ASP A 316 24.17 8.29 -7.98
C ASP A 316 24.94 8.85 -6.77
N ALA A 317 25.32 10.13 -6.80
CA ALA A 317 25.89 10.82 -5.64
C ALA A 317 24.87 11.03 -4.50
N MET A 318 23.59 10.72 -4.71
CA MET A 318 22.55 10.77 -3.68
C MET A 318 22.39 9.46 -2.91
N PHE A 319 23.05 8.37 -3.31
CA PHE A 319 23.03 7.12 -2.56
C PHE A 319 23.86 7.22 -1.28
N LEU A 320 23.35 6.63 -0.19
CA LEU A 320 24.09 6.50 1.06
C LEU A 320 25.12 5.38 0.91
N ASP A 321 26.33 5.55 1.46
CA ASP A 321 27.27 4.45 1.59
C ASP A 321 27.04 3.65 2.89
N ASP A 322 27.79 2.57 3.07
CA ASP A 322 27.62 1.67 4.22
C ASP A 322 27.95 2.35 5.55
N ASP A 323 28.95 3.24 5.56
CA ASP A 323 29.33 3.99 6.76
C ASP A 323 28.23 4.98 7.17
N MET A 324 27.63 5.68 6.21
CA MET A 324 26.50 6.57 6.42
C MET A 324 25.27 5.80 6.91
N LEU A 325 24.98 4.63 6.33
CA LEU A 325 23.86 3.77 6.73
C LEU A 325 24.03 3.24 8.15
N ALA A 326 25.21 2.72 8.50
CA ALA A 326 25.52 2.25 9.84
C ALA A 326 25.39 3.39 10.87
N TRP A 327 26.02 4.54 10.57
CA TRP A 327 25.94 5.73 11.42
C TRP A 327 24.50 6.22 11.64
N LEU A 328 23.68 6.20 10.59
CA LEU A 328 22.30 6.67 10.63
C LEU A 328 21.42 5.67 11.39
N GLY A 329 21.57 4.37 11.11
CA GLY A 329 20.84 3.29 11.78
C GLY A 329 21.04 3.35 13.29
N ASP A 330 22.29 3.37 13.76
CA ASP A 330 22.62 3.42 15.20
C ASP A 330 21.94 4.60 15.92
N ARG A 331 21.89 5.76 15.26
CA ARG A 331 21.34 6.98 15.85
C ARG A 331 19.83 7.03 15.80
N VAL A 332 19.21 6.56 14.72
CA VAL A 332 17.75 6.43 14.64
C VAL A 332 17.26 5.40 15.67
N ASP A 333 17.99 4.30 15.86
CA ASP A 333 17.69 3.29 16.89
C ASP A 333 17.82 3.87 18.31
N ALA A 334 18.81 4.72 18.55
CA ALA A 334 18.92 5.43 19.82
C ALA A 334 17.74 6.38 20.07
N VAL A 335 17.21 7.05 19.03
CA VAL A 335 15.98 7.85 19.15
C VAL A 335 14.77 6.93 19.41
N LYS A 336 14.64 5.82 18.68
CA LYS A 336 13.55 4.84 18.85
C LYS A 336 13.45 4.30 20.27
N LYS A 337 14.59 4.03 20.92
CA LYS A 337 14.62 3.61 22.34
C LYS A 337 14.16 4.70 23.30
N ARG A 338 14.39 5.98 22.99
CA ARG A 338 13.99 7.13 23.82
C ARG A 338 12.52 7.51 23.64
N TYR A 339 11.96 7.27 22.46
CA TYR A 339 10.59 7.63 22.08
C TYR A 339 9.79 6.38 21.70
N ALA A 340 9.59 5.46 22.65
CA ALA A 340 8.95 4.18 22.40
C ALA A 340 7.50 4.28 21.89
N ASP A 341 6.79 5.36 22.25
CA ASP A 341 5.41 5.62 21.80
C ASP A 341 5.33 6.19 20.38
N THR A 342 6.46 6.58 19.79
CA THR A 342 6.54 7.03 18.39
C THR A 342 6.99 5.88 17.51
N GLU A 343 6.21 5.57 16.50
CA GLU A 343 6.59 4.57 15.52
C GLU A 343 7.72 5.08 14.61
N LEU A 344 8.94 4.64 14.87
CA LEU A 344 10.11 4.96 14.06
C LEU A 344 10.52 3.77 13.19
N ARG A 345 10.48 3.96 11.87
CA ARG A 345 10.87 2.97 10.86
C ARG A 345 12.04 3.48 10.02
N PHE A 346 13.09 2.67 9.95
CA PHE A 346 14.28 2.95 9.17
C PHE A 346 14.35 2.00 7.97
N ASN A 347 14.03 2.53 6.79
CA ASN A 347 13.94 1.84 5.52
C ASN A 347 14.98 2.39 4.53
N ALA A 348 16.26 2.36 4.92
CA ALA A 348 17.37 2.72 4.04
C ALA A 348 18.36 1.56 3.96
N THR A 349 18.68 1.13 2.74
CA THR A 349 19.62 0.04 2.50
C THR A 349 20.44 0.34 1.26
N ARG A 350 21.70 -0.11 1.23
CA ARG A 350 22.50 -0.17 0.00
C ARG A 350 22.04 -1.36 -0.82
N LEU A 351 21.67 -1.11 -2.07
CA LEU A 351 21.25 -2.13 -3.02
C LEU A 351 21.96 -1.93 -4.36
N ASP A 352 23.10 -2.59 -4.49
CA ASP A 352 23.79 -2.81 -5.75
C ASP A 352 23.76 -4.30 -6.11
N TYR A 353 22.98 -4.66 -7.12
CA TYR A 353 22.81 -6.06 -7.54
C TYR A 353 24.05 -6.68 -8.19
N ASN A 354 25.09 -5.90 -8.48
CA ASN A 354 26.36 -6.39 -9.02
C ASN A 354 27.34 -6.80 -7.91
N GLU A 355 27.14 -6.31 -6.69
CA GLU A 355 28.00 -6.59 -5.52
C GLU A 355 27.44 -7.71 -4.64
N ILE A 356 26.24 -8.22 -4.93
CA ILE A 356 25.62 -9.33 -4.20
C ILE A 356 26.12 -10.66 -4.76
N GLU A 357 26.64 -11.52 -3.88
CA GLU A 357 27.09 -12.87 -4.22
C GLU A 357 25.97 -13.69 -4.89
N PRO A 358 26.28 -14.55 -5.88
CA PRO A 358 25.28 -15.28 -6.67
C PRO A 358 24.25 -16.07 -5.83
N GLU A 359 24.69 -16.77 -4.79
CA GLU A 359 23.83 -17.54 -3.89
C GLU A 359 22.88 -16.63 -3.12
N GLN A 360 23.37 -15.48 -2.63
CA GLN A 360 22.55 -14.51 -1.94
C GLN A 360 21.56 -13.82 -2.88
N LYS A 361 21.97 -13.54 -4.12
CA LYS A 361 21.09 -12.97 -5.15
C LYS A 361 19.96 -13.96 -5.49
N LYS A 362 20.27 -15.25 -5.63
CA LYS A 362 19.28 -16.31 -5.81
C LYS A 362 18.30 -16.40 -4.63
N LEU A 363 18.81 -16.43 -3.40
CA LEU A 363 17.97 -16.48 -2.20
C LEU A 363 17.04 -15.26 -2.09
N ARG A 364 17.56 -14.05 -2.36
CA ARG A 364 16.76 -12.82 -2.39
C ARG A 364 15.69 -12.88 -3.47
N TRP A 365 16.01 -13.41 -4.65
CA TRP A 365 15.06 -13.57 -5.74
C TRP A 365 13.94 -14.56 -5.38
N GLU A 366 14.25 -15.69 -4.76
CA GLU A 366 13.26 -16.68 -4.34
C GLU A 366 12.33 -16.12 -3.26
N ASN A 367 12.86 -15.31 -2.34
CA ASN A 367 12.10 -14.67 -1.24
C ASN A 367 11.49 -13.30 -1.59
N ARG A 368 11.60 -12.85 -2.84
CA ARG A 368 11.07 -11.54 -3.26
C ARG A 368 9.55 -11.46 -3.07
N SER A 369 9.07 -10.23 -2.89
CA SER A 369 7.65 -9.89 -2.93
C SER A 369 7.08 -10.04 -4.34
N GLY A 370 5.80 -10.42 -4.43
CA GLY A 370 5.08 -10.43 -5.71
C GLY A 370 4.70 -9.03 -6.18
N CYS A 371 4.62 -8.83 -7.49
CA CYS A 371 4.07 -7.60 -8.06
C CYS A 371 2.57 -7.52 -7.79
N SER A 372 2.09 -6.39 -7.28
CA SER A 372 0.67 -6.13 -7.05
C SER A 372 -0.05 -5.57 -8.28
N GLY A 373 0.68 -4.92 -9.19
CA GLY A 373 0.12 -4.24 -10.36
C GLY A 373 -0.64 -5.18 -11.28
N GLY A 374 -1.91 -4.89 -11.53
CA GLY A 374 -2.80 -5.74 -12.33
C GLY A 374 -3.18 -7.08 -11.69
N ARG A 375 -2.81 -7.30 -10.41
CA ARG A 375 -3.09 -8.53 -9.65
C ARG A 375 -3.89 -8.30 -8.39
N SER A 376 -3.50 -7.31 -7.59
CA SER A 376 -4.20 -6.90 -6.37
C SER A 376 -4.27 -5.38 -6.20
N SER A 377 -3.61 -4.62 -7.09
CA SER A 377 -3.63 -3.16 -7.11
C SER A 377 -3.64 -2.61 -8.52
N VAL A 378 -4.19 -1.40 -8.69
CA VAL A 378 -4.30 -0.69 -9.97
C VAL A 378 -3.98 0.79 -9.80
N THR A 379 -3.44 1.43 -10.83
CA THR A 379 -3.14 2.87 -10.83
C THR A 379 -4.09 3.64 -11.74
N ILE A 380 -4.62 4.75 -11.24
CA ILE A 380 -5.54 5.65 -11.96
C ILE A 380 -4.88 7.02 -12.13
N CYS A 381 -4.66 7.42 -13.39
CA CYS A 381 -4.07 8.69 -13.76
C CYS A 381 -5.09 9.83 -13.80
N ALA A 382 -4.60 11.08 -13.72
CA ALA A 382 -5.44 12.28 -13.70
C ALA A 382 -6.31 12.43 -14.95
N ASP A 383 -5.86 11.90 -16.09
CA ASP A 383 -6.57 11.97 -17.38
C ASP A 383 -7.45 10.76 -17.68
N GLY A 384 -7.58 9.86 -16.71
CA GLY A 384 -8.38 8.64 -16.79
C GLY A 384 -7.63 7.41 -17.27
N ARG A 385 -6.36 7.53 -17.72
CA ARG A 385 -5.56 6.33 -18.06
C ARG A 385 -5.40 5.43 -16.83
N VAL A 386 -5.48 4.13 -17.07
CA VAL A 386 -5.24 3.10 -16.05
C VAL A 386 -3.93 2.37 -16.35
N LEU A 387 -3.04 2.29 -15.36
CA LEU A 387 -1.73 1.65 -15.45
C LEU A 387 -1.60 0.52 -14.41
N LEU A 388 -0.60 -0.36 -14.58
CA LEU A 388 -0.25 -1.37 -13.57
C LEU A 388 0.36 -0.75 -12.30
N CYS A 389 1.19 0.29 -12.46
CA CYS A 389 1.96 0.91 -11.40
C CYS A 389 2.17 2.39 -11.72
N GLU A 390 2.23 3.21 -10.67
CA GLU A 390 2.38 4.67 -10.68
C GLU A 390 3.74 5.16 -11.19
N GLN A 391 4.71 4.25 -11.31
CA GLN A 391 6.04 4.54 -11.83
C GLN A 391 6.26 4.04 -13.25
N MET A 392 5.21 3.53 -13.90
CA MET A 392 5.26 3.21 -15.33
C MET A 392 5.05 4.48 -16.16
N PRO A 393 5.66 4.59 -17.37
CA PRO A 393 5.44 5.73 -18.26
C PRO A 393 3.97 5.88 -18.65
N HIS A 394 3.49 7.12 -18.74
CA HIS A 394 2.12 7.44 -19.14
C HIS A 394 1.94 7.33 -20.67
N GLU A 395 2.23 6.16 -21.24
CA GLU A 395 2.22 5.85 -22.66
C GLU A 395 1.19 4.76 -23.00
N ASP A 396 0.70 4.75 -24.23
CA ASP A 396 -0.38 3.83 -24.66
C ASP A 396 0.05 2.35 -24.53
N GLN A 397 1.33 2.05 -24.75
CA GLN A 397 1.87 0.69 -24.59
C GLN A 397 1.80 0.15 -23.15
N TYR A 398 1.69 1.01 -22.14
CA TYR A 398 1.54 0.64 -20.73
C TYR A 398 0.13 0.90 -20.18
N THR A 399 -0.78 1.39 -21.03
CA THR A 399 -2.14 1.74 -20.64
C THR A 399 -3.10 0.55 -20.80
N ALA A 400 -3.85 0.27 -19.74
CA ALA A 400 -4.85 -0.79 -19.67
C ALA A 400 -6.22 -0.36 -20.22
N GLY A 401 -6.58 0.91 -20.06
CA GLY A 401 -7.86 1.48 -20.50
C GLY A 401 -8.00 2.95 -20.07
N ASN A 402 -9.18 3.54 -20.33
CA ASN A 402 -9.46 4.92 -19.95
C ASN A 402 -10.81 5.08 -19.23
N LEU A 403 -10.75 5.50 -17.97
CA LEU A 403 -11.93 5.69 -17.12
C LEU A 403 -12.85 6.83 -17.57
N LYS A 404 -12.47 7.69 -18.52
CA LYS A 404 -13.43 8.63 -19.11
C LYS A 404 -14.45 7.95 -20.03
N GLN A 405 -14.19 6.69 -20.42
CA GLN A 405 -14.99 5.95 -21.39
C GLN A 405 -15.53 4.63 -20.82
N GLN A 406 -14.84 4.05 -19.81
CA GLN A 406 -15.07 2.69 -19.33
C GLN A 406 -15.20 2.64 -17.81
N GLY A 407 -15.83 1.58 -17.28
CA GLY A 407 -15.86 1.28 -15.84
C GLY A 407 -14.51 0.80 -15.29
N LEU A 408 -14.30 0.94 -13.98
CA LEU A 408 -13.09 0.45 -13.32
C LEU A 408 -12.95 -1.08 -13.42
N LEU A 409 -14.02 -1.82 -13.12
CA LEU A 409 -14.00 -3.29 -13.20
C LEU A 409 -13.96 -3.80 -14.64
N GLU A 410 -14.54 -3.03 -15.57
CA GLU A 410 -14.44 -3.30 -17.00
C GLU A 410 -12.97 -3.27 -17.45
N ILE A 411 -12.24 -2.20 -17.12
CA ILE A 411 -10.81 -2.11 -17.44
C ILE A 411 -10.02 -3.18 -16.69
N TRP A 412 -10.29 -3.38 -15.41
CA TRP A 412 -9.59 -4.37 -14.60
C TRP A 412 -9.66 -5.75 -15.24
N ASN A 413 -10.85 -6.22 -15.61
CA ASN A 413 -11.04 -7.56 -16.17
C ASN A 413 -10.90 -7.63 -17.70
N SER A 414 -10.39 -6.57 -18.34
CA SER A 414 -10.14 -6.55 -19.77
C SER A 414 -8.97 -7.46 -20.18
N GLU A 415 -9.00 -7.94 -21.43
CA GLU A 415 -7.88 -8.66 -22.04
C GLU A 415 -6.59 -7.83 -21.98
N ARG A 416 -6.71 -6.50 -22.15
CA ARG A 416 -5.57 -5.59 -22.12
C ARG A 416 -4.87 -5.57 -20.75
N MET A 417 -5.63 -5.54 -19.65
CA MET A 417 -5.05 -5.64 -18.30
C MET A 417 -4.37 -7.00 -18.09
N MET A 418 -4.97 -8.08 -18.59
CA MET A 418 -4.38 -9.42 -18.49
C MET A 418 -3.05 -9.52 -19.24
N GLN A 419 -2.98 -8.99 -20.46
CA GLN A 419 -1.75 -8.94 -21.27
C GLN A 419 -0.64 -8.12 -20.59
N LEU A 420 -1.00 -7.05 -19.86
CA LEU A 420 -0.03 -6.25 -19.11
C LEU A 420 0.44 -6.96 -17.83
N ALA A 421 -0.47 -7.60 -17.08
CA ALA A 421 -0.15 -8.31 -15.84
C ALA A 421 0.59 -9.64 -16.06
N TYR A 422 0.34 -10.28 -17.21
CA TYR A 422 0.89 -11.57 -17.64
C TYR A 422 1.32 -11.49 -19.12
N PRO A 423 2.36 -10.71 -19.45
CA PRO A 423 2.85 -10.61 -20.82
C PRO A 423 3.31 -11.96 -21.35
N ALA A 424 3.02 -12.18 -22.63
CA ALA A 424 3.44 -13.37 -23.35
C ALA A 424 4.98 -13.45 -23.42
N ARG A 425 5.51 -14.66 -23.57
CA ARG A 425 6.97 -14.91 -23.61
C ARG A 425 7.64 -14.14 -24.74
N GLU A 426 6.95 -13.98 -25.85
CA GLU A 426 7.38 -13.27 -27.06
C GLU A 426 7.70 -11.79 -26.79
N SER A 427 7.03 -11.16 -25.81
CA SER A 427 7.36 -9.79 -25.39
C SER A 427 8.79 -9.64 -24.86
N PHE A 428 9.45 -10.74 -24.53
CA PHE A 428 10.80 -10.79 -23.97
C PHE A 428 11.89 -11.19 -24.97
N GLU A 429 11.55 -11.27 -26.25
CA GLU A 429 12.47 -11.69 -27.30
C GLU A 429 13.81 -10.94 -27.26
N GLY A 430 14.90 -11.69 -27.44
CA GLY A 430 16.27 -11.17 -27.32
C GLY A 430 16.73 -10.87 -25.89
N GLY A 431 15.99 -11.31 -24.87
CA GLY A 431 16.33 -11.18 -23.45
C GLY A 431 16.35 -12.50 -22.68
N ALA A 432 16.98 -12.47 -21.49
CA ALA A 432 17.21 -13.67 -20.69
C ALA A 432 15.94 -14.39 -20.21
N CYS A 433 14.79 -13.71 -20.23
CA CYS A 433 13.48 -14.27 -19.88
C CYS A 433 12.88 -15.13 -21.00
N PHE A 434 13.19 -14.85 -22.27
CA PHE A 434 12.65 -15.58 -23.43
C PHE A 434 13.00 -17.06 -23.36
N ASP A 435 14.29 -17.37 -23.14
CA ASP A 435 14.82 -18.73 -23.01
C ASP A 435 14.92 -19.20 -21.55
N CYS A 436 14.08 -18.68 -20.66
CA CYS A 436 14.09 -19.07 -19.25
C CYS A 436 13.08 -20.20 -18.98
N ASP A 437 13.56 -21.33 -18.47
CA ASP A 437 12.71 -22.47 -18.09
C ASP A 437 11.71 -22.11 -16.97
N ALA A 438 12.10 -21.20 -16.08
CA ALA A 438 11.27 -20.74 -14.98
C ALA A 438 10.33 -19.57 -15.35
N PHE A 439 10.23 -19.17 -16.62
CA PHE A 439 9.45 -17.99 -17.03
C PHE A 439 7.98 -18.07 -16.59
N ASP A 440 7.31 -19.18 -16.89
CA ASP A 440 5.87 -19.33 -16.63
C ASP A 440 5.56 -19.29 -15.13
N GLU A 441 6.33 -20.02 -14.33
CA GLU A 441 6.24 -19.98 -12.87
C GLU A 441 6.58 -18.56 -12.34
N CYS A 442 7.69 -17.97 -12.80
CA CYS A 442 8.11 -16.64 -12.39
C CYS A 442 7.03 -15.60 -12.65
N MET A 443 6.44 -15.59 -13.84
CA MET A 443 5.41 -14.65 -14.23
C MET A 443 4.10 -14.92 -13.50
N ARG A 444 3.60 -16.16 -13.45
CA ARG A 444 2.30 -16.46 -12.83
C ARG A 444 2.32 -16.31 -11.32
N GLU A 445 3.39 -16.74 -10.64
CA GLU A 445 3.43 -16.82 -9.18
C GLU A 445 3.75 -15.49 -8.49
N LYS A 446 4.78 -14.77 -8.95
CA LYS A 446 5.24 -13.53 -8.30
C LYS A 446 5.35 -12.36 -9.26
N GLY A 447 5.54 -12.64 -10.56
CA GLY A 447 6.00 -11.64 -11.51
C GLY A 447 7.39 -11.13 -11.15
N TYR A 448 7.75 -10.01 -11.75
CA TYR A 448 8.89 -9.21 -11.36
C TYR A 448 8.53 -7.72 -11.50
N CYS A 449 9.42 -6.84 -11.04
CA CYS A 449 9.18 -5.41 -11.12
C CYS A 449 9.48 -4.85 -12.52
N PHE A 450 8.42 -4.57 -13.30
CA PHE A 450 8.52 -3.91 -14.61
C PHE A 450 9.20 -2.54 -14.54
N ARG A 451 8.92 -1.76 -13.49
CA ARG A 451 9.59 -0.50 -13.19
C ARG A 451 11.10 -0.69 -13.04
N ASP A 452 11.57 -1.64 -12.24
CA ASP A 452 13.02 -1.82 -12.06
C ASP A 452 13.72 -2.29 -13.32
N SER A 453 13.05 -3.13 -14.10
CA SER A 453 13.52 -3.54 -15.42
C SER A 453 13.67 -2.34 -16.35
N LEU A 454 12.66 -1.47 -16.41
CA LEU A 454 12.70 -0.24 -17.19
C LEU A 454 13.79 0.73 -16.69
N ASN A 455 13.89 0.94 -15.38
CA ASN A 455 14.90 1.81 -14.76
C ASN A 455 16.34 1.34 -15.04
N ALA A 456 16.57 0.03 -15.10
CA ALA A 456 17.90 -0.53 -15.32
C ALA A 456 18.27 -0.63 -16.81
N PHE A 457 17.32 -0.98 -17.66
CA PHE A 457 17.60 -1.44 -19.02
C PHE A 457 16.89 -0.62 -20.11
N GLY A 458 16.08 0.37 -19.73
CA GLY A 458 15.27 1.15 -20.68
C GLY A 458 14.16 0.33 -21.37
N ASN A 459 13.89 -0.88 -20.88
CA ASN A 459 12.86 -1.77 -21.41
C ASN A 459 12.24 -2.60 -20.28
N ALA A 460 10.93 -2.47 -20.08
CA ALA A 460 10.20 -3.16 -19.02
C ALA A 460 10.16 -4.69 -19.16
N PHE A 461 10.40 -5.22 -20.37
CA PHE A 461 10.40 -6.64 -20.72
C PHE A 461 11.81 -7.26 -20.71
N ARG A 462 12.67 -6.75 -19.83
CA ARG A 462 13.94 -7.38 -19.44
C ARG A 462 13.79 -8.01 -18.04
N PRO A 463 14.67 -8.94 -17.62
CA PRO A 463 14.64 -9.43 -16.25
C PRO A 463 14.76 -8.26 -15.27
N ALA A 464 14.10 -8.31 -14.11
CA ALA A 464 14.39 -7.34 -13.05
C ALA A 464 15.86 -7.47 -12.60
N PRO A 465 16.55 -6.38 -12.21
CA PRO A 465 17.96 -6.39 -11.80
C PRO A 465 18.34 -7.40 -10.71
N GLY A 466 17.40 -7.69 -9.81
CA GLY A 466 17.57 -8.72 -8.77
C GLY A 466 17.50 -10.17 -9.25
N CYS A 467 17.12 -10.41 -10.52
CA CYS A 467 17.08 -11.76 -11.08
C CYS A 467 18.50 -12.34 -11.23
N PRO A 468 18.73 -13.63 -10.91
CA PRO A 468 20.01 -14.29 -11.14
C PRO A 468 20.47 -14.30 -12.59
N ARG A 469 19.53 -14.20 -13.55
CA ARG A 469 19.81 -14.12 -15.00
C ARG A 469 19.89 -12.68 -15.52
N ALA A 470 19.75 -11.67 -14.67
CA ALA A 470 19.86 -10.29 -15.10
C ALA A 470 21.32 -9.95 -15.47
N PRO A 471 21.54 -9.20 -16.57
CA PRO A 471 22.85 -8.62 -16.84
C PRO A 471 23.21 -7.58 -15.78
N LYS A 472 24.45 -7.09 -15.81
CA LYS A 472 24.88 -5.99 -14.94
C LYS A 472 23.93 -4.79 -15.10
N SER A 473 23.56 -4.19 -13.98
CA SER A 473 22.61 -3.07 -13.92
C SER A 473 23.23 -1.89 -13.17
N PRO A 474 22.65 -0.68 -13.27
CA PRO A 474 23.01 0.40 -12.35
C PRO A 474 22.64 0.08 -10.88
N ARG A 475 23.19 0.85 -9.93
CA ARG A 475 22.83 0.81 -8.51
C ARG A 475 21.41 1.34 -8.26
N PHE A 476 20.67 0.74 -7.33
CA PHE A 476 19.26 1.06 -7.06
C PHE A 476 18.98 1.83 -5.77
N SER A 477 19.72 1.59 -4.69
CA SER A 477 19.64 2.36 -3.43
C SER A 477 20.95 2.41 -2.66
#